data_AF-A0A6F8PPX7-F1
#
_entry.id   AF-A0A6F8PPX7-F1
#
_cell.length_a   1.000
_cell.length_b   1.000
_cell.length_c   1.000
_cell.angle_alpha   90.00
_cell.angle_beta   90.00
_cell.angle_gamma   90.00
#
_symmetry.space_group_name_H-M   'P 1'
#
loop_
_entity.id
_entity.type
_entity.pdbx_description
1 polymer ?
#
loop_
_entity_poly.entity_id
_entity_poly.type
_entity_poly.pdbx_seq_one_letter_code
_entity_poly.pdbx_strand_id
1 'polypeptide(L)'
;MPYLNPYFRHQPYLKLSFILLLAISSHQASAHNGELSLLKDGVIKDEQQQLLWQACPWGQTWQDSQCKGSRQALDWTEAMRLSNEQTNQTDWRLPTQPELKNFLKAAASQAKINSWYRYLIKTEPGEQPNFYWSSTIGNGYQTGAWGIQADTQSGHFYFRSTPGWVLMVKQTLEKTPKL
;
A
#
# COMPACT_ATOMS: atom_id res chain seq x y z
N MET A 1 45.03 13.82 -87.28
CA MET A 1 43.86 14.35 -88.01
C MET A 1 42.61 13.66 -87.47
N PRO A 2 41.50 14.40 -87.36
CA PRO A 2 40.76 14.70 -86.12
C PRO A 2 39.67 13.66 -85.81
N TYR A 3 39.02 13.65 -84.65
CA TYR A 3 37.73 14.31 -84.46
C TYR A 3 37.43 14.60 -82.99
N LEU A 4 36.61 15.64 -82.83
CA LEU A 4 36.37 16.45 -81.65
C LEU A 4 35.49 15.77 -80.57
N ASN A 5 35.77 16.14 -79.31
CA ASN A 5 34.85 16.36 -78.16
C ASN A 5 33.49 16.94 -78.66
N PRO A 6 32.30 16.87 -77.99
CA PRO A 6 32.11 17.34 -76.60
C PRO A 6 30.85 16.84 -75.80
N TYR A 7 30.71 17.40 -74.58
CA TYR A 7 29.50 17.54 -73.74
C TYR A 7 29.16 16.43 -72.73
N PHE A 8 29.43 16.68 -71.43
CA PHE A 8 28.47 17.05 -70.36
C PHE A 8 27.79 15.80 -69.75
N ARG A 9 27.53 15.63 -68.45
CA ARG A 9 27.25 16.57 -67.36
C ARG A 9 27.13 15.76 -66.05
N HIS A 10 27.32 16.46 -64.93
CA HIS A 10 26.73 16.19 -63.60
C HIS A 10 27.31 15.10 -62.69
N GLN A 11 27.99 15.57 -61.63
CA GLN A 11 27.94 14.93 -60.31
C GLN A 11 26.52 15.01 -59.72
N PRO A 12 26.14 13.99 -58.93
CA PRO A 12 25.43 14.33 -57.69
C PRO A 12 25.83 13.46 -56.47
N TYR A 13 26.16 14.14 -55.36
CA TYR A 13 25.82 13.84 -53.94
C TYR A 13 26.25 12.47 -53.35
N LEU A 14 27.23 12.39 -52.45
CA LEU A 14 27.17 12.76 -51.02
C LEU A 14 25.86 12.39 -50.32
N LYS A 15 25.84 11.25 -49.61
CA LYS A 15 24.99 11.01 -48.43
C LYS A 15 25.76 10.18 -47.40
N LEU A 16 26.60 10.85 -46.61
CA LEU A 16 27.09 10.30 -45.34
C LEU A 16 25.90 10.30 -44.37
N SER A 17 25.31 9.13 -44.16
CA SER A 17 24.22 8.94 -43.20
C SER A 17 24.80 8.91 -41.79
N PHE A 18 24.72 10.03 -41.06
CA PHE A 18 24.90 10.04 -39.61
C PHE A 18 23.65 9.44 -38.97
N ILE A 19 23.69 8.15 -38.65
CA ILE A 19 22.66 7.51 -37.83
C ILE A 19 22.90 7.97 -36.39
N LEU A 20 22.17 9.03 -36.00
CA LEU A 20 22.03 9.43 -34.61
C LEU A 20 21.27 8.32 -33.88
N LEU A 21 21.99 7.42 -33.22
CA LEU A 21 21.41 6.47 -32.27
C LEU A 21 20.86 7.27 -31.10
N LEU A 22 19.59 7.68 -31.20
CA LEU A 22 18.82 8.11 -30.03
C LEU A 22 18.81 6.91 -29.08
N ALA A 23 19.58 7.01 -28.01
CA ALA A 23 19.41 6.14 -26.86
C ALA A 23 17.96 6.35 -26.40
N ILE A 24 17.09 5.41 -26.75
CA ILE A 24 15.77 5.31 -26.16
C ILE A 24 16.06 4.96 -24.71
N SER A 25 16.18 5.97 -23.85
CA SER A 25 16.13 5.77 -22.42
C SER A 25 14.80 5.11 -22.16
N SER A 26 14.81 3.79 -22.01
CA SER A 26 13.71 3.02 -21.48
C SER A 26 13.44 3.60 -20.10
N HIS A 27 12.56 4.59 -20.03
CA HIS A 27 11.88 4.90 -18.78
C HIS A 27 10.97 3.70 -18.59
N GLN A 28 11.50 2.66 -17.95
CA GLN A 28 10.66 1.76 -17.20
C GLN A 28 9.95 2.65 -16.19
N ALA A 29 8.73 3.05 -16.53
CA ALA A 29 7.73 3.37 -15.54
C ALA A 29 7.57 2.06 -14.74
N SER A 30 8.40 1.90 -13.72
CA SER A 30 8.12 0.94 -12.66
C SER A 30 6.75 1.35 -12.15
N ALA A 31 5.74 0.53 -12.43
CA ALA A 31 4.51 0.58 -11.68
C ALA A 31 4.93 0.19 -10.26
N HIS A 32 5.35 1.19 -9.47
CA HIS A 32 5.71 0.97 -8.08
C HIS A 32 4.40 0.71 -7.35
N ASN A 33 3.97 -0.55 -7.39
CA ASN A 33 2.97 -1.09 -6.50
C ASN A 33 3.41 -0.70 -5.09
N GLY A 34 2.50 -0.06 -4.33
CA GLY A 34 2.77 0.58 -3.04
C GLY A 34 3.89 -0.10 -2.26
N GLU A 35 4.96 0.66 -2.01
CA GLU A 35 6.16 0.18 -1.36
C GLU A 35 5.85 -0.07 0.12
N LEU A 36 5.44 -1.31 0.40
CA LEU A 36 5.32 -1.82 1.75
C LEU A 36 6.59 -2.60 2.07
N SER A 37 7.31 -2.16 3.09
CA SER A 37 8.50 -2.86 3.59
C SER A 37 8.30 -3.27 5.05
N LEU A 38 8.52 -4.56 5.33
CA LEU A 38 8.55 -5.06 6.69
C LEU A 38 9.86 -4.66 7.35
N LEU A 39 9.77 -3.87 8.42
CA LEU A 39 10.87 -3.49 9.28
C LEU A 39 11.09 -4.55 10.38
N LYS A 40 12.14 -4.35 11.18
CA LYS A 40 12.33 -5.14 12.41
C LYS A 40 11.13 -4.96 13.35
N ASP A 41 10.89 -5.97 14.18
CA ASP A 41 9.88 -5.97 15.25
C ASP A 41 8.40 -5.88 14.79
N GLY A 42 8.11 -6.29 13.55
CA GLY A 42 6.72 -6.43 13.10
C GLY A 42 6.04 -5.10 12.79
N VAL A 43 6.80 -4.15 12.26
CA VAL A 43 6.28 -2.87 11.76
C VAL A 43 6.41 -2.85 10.24
N ILE A 44 5.38 -2.39 9.55
CA ILE A 44 5.38 -2.25 8.10
C ILE A 44 5.46 -0.77 7.78
N LYS A 45 6.46 -0.36 7.02
CA LYS A 45 6.53 0.98 6.44
C LYS A 45 5.71 1.01 5.17
N ASP A 46 4.76 1.93 5.11
CA ASP A 46 3.99 2.27 3.91
C ASP A 46 4.49 3.63 3.39
N GLU A 47 5.35 3.59 2.37
CA GLU A 47 5.96 4.80 1.84
C GLU A 47 4.97 5.66 1.05
N GLN A 48 3.94 5.06 0.47
CA GLN A 48 2.94 5.79 -0.29
C GLN A 48 2.10 6.68 0.62
N GLN A 49 1.76 6.18 1.82
CA GLN A 49 0.91 6.90 2.77
C GLN A 49 1.71 7.64 3.85
N GLN A 50 3.03 7.42 3.93
CA GLN A 50 3.90 7.94 4.99
C GLN A 50 3.42 7.48 6.38
N LEU A 51 3.10 6.18 6.46
CA LEU A 51 2.55 5.55 7.64
C LEU A 51 3.39 4.33 8.05
N LEU A 52 3.38 4.05 9.34
CA LEU A 52 3.86 2.80 9.92
C LEU A 52 2.65 2.00 10.38
N TRP A 53 2.60 0.72 10.05
CA TRP A 53 1.52 -0.20 10.41
C TRP A 53 2.06 -1.29 11.33
N GLN A 54 1.23 -1.73 12.27
CA GLN A 54 1.50 -3.00 12.94
C GLN A 54 1.37 -4.15 11.91
N ALA A 55 2.30 -5.10 11.91
CA ALA A 55 2.24 -6.26 11.02
C ALA A 55 1.20 -7.29 11.47
N CYS A 56 0.91 -7.32 12.77
CA CYS A 56 -0.08 -8.22 13.34
C CYS A 56 -1.34 -7.46 13.75
N PRO A 57 -2.52 -8.01 13.44
CA PRO A 57 -3.77 -7.58 14.04
C PRO A 57 -3.75 -7.68 15.57
N TRP A 58 -4.63 -6.90 16.21
CA TRP A 58 -4.74 -6.86 17.67
C TRP A 58 -4.99 -8.25 18.29
N GLY A 59 -4.38 -8.48 19.45
CA GLY A 59 -4.37 -9.77 20.15
C GLY A 59 -3.22 -10.70 19.75
N GLN A 60 -2.49 -10.37 18.68
CA GLN A 60 -1.32 -11.13 18.23
C GLN A 60 -0.03 -10.34 18.44
N THR A 61 1.09 -11.05 18.40
CA THR A 61 2.43 -10.47 18.50
C THR A 61 3.31 -10.98 17.38
N TRP A 62 4.12 -10.08 16.81
CA TRP A 62 5.11 -10.46 15.82
C TRP A 62 6.28 -11.17 16.51
N GLN A 63 6.46 -12.45 16.22
CA GLN A 63 7.53 -13.28 16.78
C GLN A 63 7.96 -14.33 15.75
N ASP A 64 9.28 -14.52 15.60
CA ASP A 64 9.86 -15.51 14.67
C ASP A 64 9.34 -15.35 13.23
N SER A 65 9.26 -14.10 12.76
CA SER A 65 8.79 -13.73 11.41
C SER A 65 7.33 -14.08 11.10
N GLN A 66 6.49 -14.19 12.12
CA GLN A 66 5.06 -14.47 11.98
C GLN A 66 4.23 -13.85 13.11
N CYS A 67 2.93 -13.71 12.89
CA CYS A 67 2.01 -13.35 13.95
C CYS A 67 1.67 -14.58 14.80
N LYS A 68 1.94 -14.50 16.10
CA LYS A 68 1.59 -15.54 17.09
C LYS A 68 0.50 -15.05 18.04
N GLY A 69 -0.22 -16.01 18.62
CA GLY A 69 -1.38 -15.74 19.46
C GLY A 69 -2.69 -15.70 18.65
N SER A 70 -3.78 -15.40 19.34
CA SER A 70 -5.13 -15.36 18.76
C SER A 70 -5.54 -13.93 18.51
N ARG A 71 -6.10 -13.67 17.32
CA ARG A 71 -6.67 -12.37 17.01
C ARG A 71 -7.84 -12.08 17.94
N GLN A 72 -7.93 -10.84 18.42
CA GLN A 72 -9.04 -10.37 19.23
C GLN A 72 -9.91 -9.42 18.41
N ALA A 73 -11.19 -9.76 18.28
CA ALA A 73 -12.18 -8.89 17.69
C ALA A 73 -12.74 -7.97 18.77
N LEU A 74 -12.87 -6.70 18.44
CA LEU A 74 -13.41 -5.69 19.33
C LEU A 74 -14.62 -5.03 18.66
N ASP A 75 -15.56 -4.58 19.48
CA ASP A 75 -16.55 -3.64 18.98
C ASP A 75 -15.87 -2.29 18.64
N TRP A 76 -16.56 -1.42 17.91
CA TRP A 76 -15.94 -0.17 17.45
C TRP A 76 -15.60 0.77 18.61
N THR A 77 -16.40 0.77 19.67
CA THR A 77 -16.19 1.63 20.85
C THR A 77 -14.96 1.19 21.61
N GLU A 78 -14.79 -0.12 21.80
CA GLU A 78 -13.60 -0.74 22.38
C GLU A 78 -12.36 -0.46 21.53
N ALA A 79 -12.45 -0.61 20.21
CA ALA A 79 -11.35 -0.31 19.29
C ALA A 79 -10.92 1.17 19.36
N MET A 80 -11.88 2.10 19.47
CA MET A 80 -11.58 3.53 19.62
C MET A 80 -10.99 3.86 21.00
N ARG A 81 -11.50 3.25 22.08
CA ARG A 81 -10.91 3.42 23.43
C ARG A 81 -9.47 2.94 23.44
N LEU A 82 -9.23 1.74 22.91
CA LEU A 82 -7.91 1.17 22.77
C LEU A 82 -6.99 2.08 21.94
N SER A 83 -7.48 2.58 20.80
CA SER A 83 -6.73 3.54 19.97
C SER A 83 -6.33 4.79 20.76
N ASN A 84 -7.21 5.36 21.58
CA ASN A 84 -6.91 6.55 22.37
C ASN A 84 -5.83 6.27 23.43
N GLU A 85 -5.90 5.12 24.10
CA GLU A 85 -4.88 4.70 25.07
C GLU A 85 -3.51 4.51 24.40
N GLN A 86 -3.49 3.85 23.24
CA GLN A 86 -2.27 3.61 22.48
C GLN A 86 -1.70 4.90 21.88
N THR A 87 -2.56 5.83 21.45
CA THR A 87 -2.13 7.14 20.92
C THR A 87 -1.36 7.90 22.00
N ASN A 88 -1.85 7.91 23.24
CA ASN A 88 -1.18 8.61 24.35
C ASN A 88 0.15 7.98 24.78
N GLN A 89 0.38 6.69 24.50
CA GLN A 89 1.58 5.98 24.92
C GLN A 89 2.63 5.84 23.81
N THR A 90 2.19 5.66 22.57
CA THR A 90 3.02 5.16 21.46
C THR A 90 2.68 5.77 20.09
N ASP A 91 1.72 6.69 20.05
CA ASP A 91 1.12 7.30 18.85
C ASP A 91 0.39 6.32 17.90
N TRP A 92 0.22 5.06 18.30
CA TRP A 92 -0.58 4.10 17.55
C TRP A 92 -2.07 4.45 17.64
N ARG A 93 -2.73 4.50 16.47
CA ARG A 93 -4.16 4.80 16.36
C ARG A 93 -4.86 3.87 15.39
N LEU A 94 -6.18 3.87 15.43
CA LEU A 94 -7.01 3.27 14.40
C LEU A 94 -6.89 4.08 13.08
N PRO A 95 -6.73 3.41 11.93
CA PRO A 95 -6.63 4.08 10.63
C PRO A 95 -7.96 4.69 10.22
N THR A 96 -7.92 5.71 9.38
CA THR A 96 -9.10 6.19 8.65
C THR A 96 -9.49 5.19 7.56
N GLN A 97 -10.72 5.28 7.06
CA GLN A 97 -11.22 4.40 5.99
C GLN A 97 -10.32 4.43 4.73
N PRO A 98 -9.87 5.60 4.21
CA PRO A 98 -8.98 5.62 3.05
C PRO A 98 -7.61 4.99 3.34
N GLU A 99 -7.03 5.27 4.51
CA GLU A 99 -5.72 4.72 4.91
C GLU A 99 -5.73 3.20 4.91
N LEU A 100 -6.72 2.62 5.58
CA LEU A 100 -6.88 1.17 5.72
C LEU A 100 -7.17 0.50 4.38
N LYS A 101 -8.03 1.10 3.56
CA LYS A 101 -8.38 0.56 2.23
C LYS A 101 -7.17 0.50 1.32
N ASN A 102 -6.37 1.57 1.28
CA ASN A 102 -5.18 1.64 0.44
C ASN A 102 -4.11 0.65 0.93
N PHE A 103 -3.89 0.59 2.24
CA PHE A 103 -2.94 -0.33 2.84
C PHE A 103 -3.29 -1.80 2.55
N LEU A 104 -4.54 -2.22 2.77
CA LEU A 104 -4.95 -3.61 2.53
C LEU A 104 -4.85 -3.98 1.05
N LYS A 105 -5.11 -3.04 0.11
CA LYS A 105 -4.89 -3.27 -1.33
C LYS A 105 -3.42 -3.46 -1.68
N ALA A 106 -2.54 -2.65 -1.08
CA ALA A 106 -1.11 -2.81 -1.25
C ALA A 106 -0.63 -4.13 -0.64
N ALA A 107 -1.09 -4.49 0.56
CA ALA A 107 -0.80 -5.77 1.21
C ALA A 107 -1.28 -6.96 0.36
N ALA A 108 -2.47 -6.88 -0.22
CA ALA A 108 -2.99 -7.92 -1.11
C ALA A 108 -2.15 -8.09 -2.39
N SER A 109 -1.63 -6.99 -2.93
CA SER A 109 -0.71 -7.03 -4.06
C SER A 109 0.62 -7.68 -3.67
N GLN A 110 1.16 -7.31 -2.49
CA GLN A 110 2.42 -7.84 -1.95
C GLN A 110 2.33 -9.31 -1.54
N ALA A 111 1.15 -9.80 -1.14
CA ALA A 111 0.92 -11.19 -0.76
C ALA A 111 1.18 -12.22 -1.88
N LYS A 112 1.32 -11.77 -3.13
CA LYS A 112 1.72 -12.59 -4.29
C LYS A 112 3.23 -12.84 -4.32
N ILE A 113 4.02 -11.98 -3.68
CA ILE A 113 5.48 -12.00 -3.67
C ILE A 113 5.97 -12.47 -2.28
N ASN A 114 5.43 -11.84 -1.24
CA ASN A 114 5.77 -12.08 0.16
C ASN A 114 4.55 -12.65 0.88
N SER A 115 4.53 -13.97 1.05
CA SER A 115 3.35 -14.69 1.54
C SER A 115 2.91 -14.29 2.95
N TRP A 116 3.79 -13.70 3.77
CA TRP A 116 3.43 -13.28 5.13
C TRP A 116 2.35 -12.17 5.13
N TYR A 117 2.25 -11.33 4.09
CA TYR A 117 1.15 -10.35 3.99
C TYR A 117 -0.25 -11.02 3.94
N ARG A 118 -0.32 -12.33 3.66
CA ARG A 118 -1.57 -13.09 3.71
C ARG A 118 -2.22 -13.09 5.09
N TYR A 119 -1.44 -12.94 6.18
CA TYR A 119 -2.00 -12.79 7.54
C TYR A 119 -2.95 -11.60 7.67
N LEU A 120 -2.77 -10.55 6.87
CA LEU A 120 -3.61 -9.35 6.90
C LEU A 120 -4.86 -9.51 6.02
N ILE A 121 -4.77 -10.22 4.90
CA ILE A 121 -5.83 -10.25 3.87
C ILE A 121 -6.64 -11.55 3.81
N LYS A 122 -6.24 -12.58 4.54
CA LYS A 122 -6.96 -13.86 4.60
C LYS A 122 -7.39 -14.10 6.05
N THR A 123 -8.66 -14.40 6.24
CA THR A 123 -9.15 -15.04 7.47
C THR A 123 -9.19 -16.55 7.24
N GLU A 124 -8.85 -17.35 8.23
CA GLU A 124 -9.01 -18.79 8.10
C GLU A 124 -10.50 -19.16 7.97
N PRO A 125 -10.86 -20.24 7.26
CA PRO A 125 -12.24 -20.68 7.15
C PRO A 125 -12.87 -20.87 8.54
N GLY A 126 -13.91 -20.09 8.85
CA GLY A 126 -14.57 -20.08 10.17
C GLY A 126 -14.05 -19.02 11.14
N GLU A 127 -12.97 -18.30 10.80
CA GLU A 127 -12.49 -17.14 11.56
C GLU A 127 -13.35 -15.92 11.19
N GLN A 128 -14.23 -15.53 12.11
CA GLN A 128 -15.06 -14.34 12.04
C GLN A 128 -14.57 -13.33 13.09
N PRO A 129 -14.63 -12.02 12.82
CA PRO A 129 -15.16 -11.33 11.63
C PRO A 129 -14.28 -11.42 10.37
N ASN A 130 -14.69 -10.80 9.25
CA ASN A 130 -13.90 -10.72 8.00
C ASN A 130 -13.46 -9.29 7.62
N PHE A 131 -13.52 -8.33 8.54
CA PHE A 131 -13.21 -6.93 8.27
C PHE A 131 -12.37 -6.29 9.39
N TYR A 132 -11.67 -5.22 9.05
CA TYR A 132 -10.95 -4.36 9.99
C TYR A 132 -11.71 -3.05 10.21
N TRP A 133 -11.74 -2.60 11.45
CA TRP A 133 -12.31 -1.30 11.80
C TRP A 133 -11.45 -0.13 11.31
N SER A 134 -12.13 0.93 10.89
CA SER A 134 -11.54 2.27 10.75
C SER A 134 -12.12 3.25 11.76
N SER A 135 -11.43 4.36 12.01
CA SER A 135 -11.91 5.46 12.85
C SER A 135 -12.97 6.32 12.15
N THR A 136 -13.27 6.08 10.87
CA THR A 136 -14.23 6.86 10.09
C THR A 136 -15.67 6.46 10.45
N ILE A 137 -16.43 7.42 10.97
CA ILE A 137 -17.85 7.25 11.31
C ILE A 137 -18.69 7.09 10.04
N GLY A 138 -19.75 6.28 10.10
CA GLY A 138 -20.71 6.14 9.00
C GLY A 138 -21.58 7.39 8.85
N ASN A 139 -21.92 7.75 7.60
CA ASN A 139 -22.65 8.99 7.29
C ASN A 139 -23.99 9.08 8.05
N GLY A 140 -24.08 10.01 9.00
CA GLY A 140 -25.33 10.50 9.60
C GLY A 140 -25.92 9.68 10.75
N TYR A 141 -25.47 8.43 10.97
CA TYR A 141 -25.97 7.59 12.04
C TYR A 141 -24.87 7.32 13.08
N GLN A 142 -25.11 7.71 14.33
CA GLN A 142 -24.20 7.43 15.46
C GLN A 142 -24.06 5.93 15.79
N THR A 143 -24.80 5.07 15.09
CA THR A 143 -24.88 3.63 15.36
C THR A 143 -23.85 2.79 14.60
N GLY A 144 -23.17 3.34 13.58
CA GLY A 144 -22.20 2.59 12.79
C GLY A 144 -20.93 3.34 12.41
N ALA A 145 -19.99 2.58 11.83
CA ALA A 145 -18.69 3.03 11.38
C ALA A 145 -18.25 2.25 10.14
N TRP A 146 -17.22 2.75 9.46
CA TRP A 146 -16.67 2.09 8.29
C TRP A 146 -15.69 0.98 8.69
N GLY A 147 -15.89 -0.20 8.11
CA GLY A 147 -14.94 -1.30 8.11
C GLY A 147 -14.47 -1.63 6.70
N ILE A 148 -13.27 -2.19 6.57
CA ILE A 148 -12.73 -2.69 5.31
C ILE A 148 -12.61 -4.21 5.37
N GLN A 149 -13.28 -4.91 4.45
CA GLN A 149 -13.19 -6.36 4.35
C GLN A 149 -11.75 -6.79 4.01
N ALA A 150 -11.25 -7.79 4.74
CA ALA A 150 -9.87 -8.25 4.64
C ALA A 150 -9.55 -8.89 3.29
N ASP A 151 -10.50 -9.64 2.73
CA ASP A 151 -10.37 -10.47 1.53
C ASP A 151 -10.58 -9.68 0.22
N THR A 152 -11.55 -8.77 0.22
CA THR A 152 -11.97 -7.98 -0.96
C THR A 152 -11.49 -6.54 -0.93
N GLN A 153 -11.00 -6.06 0.21
CA GLN A 153 -10.60 -4.66 0.45
C GLN A 153 -11.72 -3.64 0.13
N SER A 154 -12.96 -4.12 0.18
CA SER A 154 -14.16 -3.30 -0.01
C SER A 154 -14.55 -2.65 1.32
N GLY A 155 -15.00 -1.39 1.25
CA GLY A 155 -15.44 -0.65 2.42
C GLY A 155 -16.93 -0.81 2.62
N HIS A 156 -17.36 -1.11 3.84
CA HIS A 156 -18.76 -1.29 4.21
C HIS A 156 -19.09 -0.59 5.51
N PHE A 157 -20.37 -0.29 5.69
CA PHE A 157 -20.91 0.16 6.96
C PHE A 157 -21.18 -1.05 7.86
N TYR A 158 -20.75 -0.98 9.11
CA TYR A 158 -21.07 -1.96 10.14
C TYR A 158 -21.61 -1.26 11.38
N PHE A 159 -22.50 -1.94 12.11
CA PHE A 159 -22.95 -1.47 13.42
C PHE A 159 -21.79 -1.48 14.40
N ARG A 160 -21.70 -0.48 15.27
CA ARG A 160 -20.59 -0.33 16.23
C ARG A 160 -20.50 -1.48 17.23
N SER A 161 -21.59 -2.21 17.46
CA SER A 161 -21.66 -3.41 18.29
C SER A 161 -21.13 -4.67 17.60
N THR A 162 -20.88 -4.63 16.28
CA THR A 162 -20.35 -5.77 15.55
C THR A 162 -18.87 -5.96 15.91
N PRO A 163 -18.43 -7.17 16.29
CA PRO A 163 -17.01 -7.43 16.50
C PRO A 163 -16.27 -7.29 15.16
N GLY A 164 -15.17 -6.53 15.15
CA GLY A 164 -14.31 -6.27 14.01
C GLY A 164 -12.84 -6.44 14.40
N TRP A 165 -11.98 -6.74 13.41
CA TRP A 165 -10.55 -6.80 13.66
C TRP A 165 -9.96 -5.40 13.81
N VAL A 166 -8.87 -5.30 14.56
CA VAL A 166 -8.15 -4.03 14.77
C VAL A 166 -6.74 -4.15 14.22
N LEU A 167 -6.36 -3.16 13.41
CA LEU A 167 -5.01 -2.97 12.92
C LEU A 167 -4.63 -1.52 13.16
N MET A 168 -3.51 -1.26 13.81
CA MET A 168 -3.10 0.10 14.16
C MET A 168 -2.09 0.66 13.19
N VAL A 169 -2.11 1.99 13.10
CA VAL A 169 -1.24 2.79 12.25
C VAL A 169 -0.70 3.99 13.05
N LYS A 170 0.47 4.49 12.67
CA LYS A 170 0.99 5.78 13.13
C LYS A 170 1.77 6.48 12.02
N GLN A 171 2.10 7.75 12.22
CA GLN A 171 2.88 8.53 11.25
C GLN A 171 4.35 8.05 11.22
N THR A 172 5.01 8.20 10.07
CA THR A 172 6.47 8.12 10.03
C THR A 172 7.08 9.32 10.78
N LEU A 173 8.25 9.13 11.41
CA LEU A 173 8.94 10.20 12.12
C LEU A 173 9.59 11.25 11.18
N GLU A 174 9.47 11.06 9.86
CA GLU A 174 10.00 11.97 8.84
C GLU A 174 9.07 13.18 8.65
N LYS A 175 8.85 13.98 9.70
CA LYS A 175 8.46 15.38 9.53
C LYS A 175 9.70 16.19 9.19
N THR A 176 10.20 16.06 7.97
CA THR A 176 11.04 17.13 7.41
C THR A 176 10.08 18.17 6.85
N PRO A 177 10.01 19.40 7.40
CA PRO A 177 9.24 20.46 6.77
C PRO A 177 9.82 20.66 5.37
N LYS A 178 8.98 20.62 4.33
CA LYS A 178 9.35 21.23 3.06
C LYS A 178 9.49 22.73 3.34
N LEU A 179 10.73 23.19 3.44
CA LEU A 179 11.10 24.61 3.37
C LEU A 179 10.64 25.18 2.02
#